data_AF-A0A0F9N9C8-F1
#
_entry.id   AF-A0A0F9N9C8-F1
#
_cell.length_a   1.000
_cell.length_b   1.000
_cell.length_c   1.000
_cell.angle_alpha   90.00
_cell.angle_beta   90.00
_cell.angle_gamma   90.00
#
_symmetry.space_group_name_H-M   'P 1'
#
loop_
_entity.id
_entity.type
_entity.pdbx_description
1 polymer ?
#
loop_
_entity_poly.entity_id
_entity_poly.type
_entity_poly.pdbx_seq_one_letter_code
_entity_poly.pdbx_strand_id
1 'polypeptide(L)'
;MFEIQTPFTIKGIPLKPELKGSQKVDETIIQTLSAIMGFDGEARRLLSCSLGGSLHSIAPTAAAFINTVSTGANEDVTFTAQATSEVMIMANKNNTGDVWVNIDAAAAVDTGWLLDAGDNIQLSINDMRRLNLFIVTSGDKAITLRTV
;
A
#
# COMPACT_ATOMS: atom_id res chain seq x y z
N MET A 1 -7.40 15.34 -26.61
CA MET A 1 -8.69 15.46 -25.90
C MET A 1 -9.26 14.06 -25.78
N PHE A 2 -9.34 13.53 -24.56
CA PHE A 2 -9.82 12.16 -24.32
C PHE A 2 -11.30 12.19 -23.96
N GLU A 3 -12.14 11.55 -24.77
CA GLU A 3 -13.56 11.37 -24.44
C GLU A 3 -13.71 10.14 -23.55
N ILE A 4 -14.46 10.28 -22.45
CA ILE A 4 -14.81 9.15 -21.59
C ILE A 4 -15.80 8.27 -22.37
N GLN A 5 -15.32 7.19 -22.97
CA GLN A 5 -16.12 6.26 -23.75
C GLN A 5 -17.01 5.35 -22.90
N THR A 6 -16.74 5.24 -21.59
CA THR A 6 -17.53 4.41 -20.67
C THR A 6 -17.81 5.18 -19.39
N PRO A 7 -19.07 5.57 -19.12
CA PRO A 7 -19.41 6.28 -17.89
C PRO A 7 -19.17 5.36 -16.68
N PHE A 8 -18.57 5.92 -15.63
CA PHE A 8 -18.37 5.23 -14.37
C PHE A 8 -19.73 4.77 -13.81
N THR A 9 -19.88 3.47 -13.63
CA THR A 9 -21.12 2.91 -13.08
C THR A 9 -21.04 2.98 -11.57
N ILE A 10 -21.86 3.84 -10.95
CA ILE A 10 -21.96 3.92 -9.49
C ILE A 10 -22.85 2.78 -9.00
N LYS A 11 -22.28 1.86 -8.22
CA LYS A 11 -23.02 0.72 -7.65
C LYS A 11 -24.07 1.26 -6.67
N GLY A 12 -25.36 1.10 -6.98
CA GLY A 12 -26.49 1.53 -6.15
C GLY A 12 -27.36 2.66 -6.72
N ILE A 13 -26.94 3.30 -7.82
CA ILE A 13 -27.76 4.30 -8.52
C ILE A 13 -28.11 3.74 -9.90
N PRO A 14 -29.39 3.42 -10.20
CA PRO A 14 -29.80 2.77 -11.45
C PRO A 14 -29.88 3.76 -12.63
N LEU A 15 -29.04 4.79 -12.64
CA LEU A 15 -28.99 5.80 -13.68
C LEU A 15 -27.56 5.90 -14.20
N LYS A 16 -27.38 5.60 -15.49
CA LYS A 16 -26.16 5.94 -16.22
C LYS A 16 -26.30 7.41 -16.62
N PRO A 17 -25.36 8.31 -16.27
CA PRO A 17 -25.39 9.68 -16.73
C PRO A 17 -25.42 9.71 -18.26
N GLU A 18 -26.23 10.58 -18.85
CA GLU A 18 -26.29 10.72 -20.31
C GLU A 18 -24.92 11.15 -20.86
N LEU A 19 -24.46 10.50 -21.94
CA LEU A 19 -23.18 10.82 -22.60
C LEU A 19 -23.17 12.27 -23.14
N LYS A 20 -24.35 12.84 -23.39
CA LYS A 20 -24.54 14.16 -23.98
C LYS A 20 -24.52 15.21 -22.88
N GLY A 21 -23.46 16.02 -22.82
CA GLY A 21 -23.27 17.04 -21.79
C GLY A 21 -22.30 16.65 -20.67
N SER A 22 -21.60 15.52 -20.81
CA SER A 22 -20.47 15.20 -19.94
C SER A 22 -19.43 16.33 -20.00
N GLN A 23 -19.02 16.83 -18.83
CA GLN A 23 -17.92 17.79 -18.78
C GLN A 23 -16.69 17.10 -19.34
N LYS A 24 -16.12 17.71 -20.39
CA LYS A 24 -14.86 17.24 -20.95
C LYS A 24 -13.81 17.37 -19.84
N VAL A 25 -13.24 16.25 -19.43
CA VAL A 25 -12.18 16.26 -18.43
C VAL A 25 -10.95 16.87 -19.09
N ASP A 26 -10.74 18.15 -18.79
CA ASP A 26 -9.56 18.91 -19.14
C ASP A 26 -8.35 18.37 -18.35
N GLU A 27 -7.17 18.43 -18.94
CA GLU A 27 -5.89 18.13 -18.30
C GLU A 27 -5.69 18.95 -17.02
N THR A 28 -6.24 20.17 -16.98
CA THR A 28 -6.28 21.02 -15.78
C THR A 28 -7.13 20.43 -14.65
N ILE A 29 -8.24 19.74 -14.95
CA ILE A 29 -9.07 19.04 -13.95
C ILE A 29 -8.32 17.81 -13.42
N ILE A 30 -7.60 17.10 -14.29
CA ILE A 30 -6.75 15.96 -13.89
C ILE A 30 -5.61 16.43 -12.98
N GLN A 31 -4.96 17.56 -13.32
CA GLN A 31 -3.95 18.18 -12.45
C GLN A 31 -4.54 18.72 -11.15
N THR A 32 -5.75 19.26 -11.18
CA THR A 32 -6.41 19.76 -9.97
C THR A 32 -6.79 18.61 -9.04
N LEU A 33 -7.32 17.50 -9.58
CA LEU A 33 -7.60 16.29 -8.81
C LEU A 33 -6.31 15.62 -8.28
N SER A 34 -5.21 15.64 -9.03
CA SER A 34 -3.91 15.16 -8.52
C SER A 34 -3.28 16.11 -7.48
N ALA A 35 -3.63 17.40 -7.52
CA ALA A 35 -3.26 18.38 -6.51
C ALA A 35 -4.10 18.27 -5.21
N ILE A 36 -5.29 17.65 -5.26
CA ILE A 36 -6.13 17.33 -4.07
C ILE A 36 -5.68 15.99 -3.45
N MET A 37 -4.38 15.80 -3.30
CA MET A 37 -3.86 14.90 -2.27
C MET A 37 -3.71 15.72 -1.00
N GLY A 38 -4.25 15.24 0.12
CA GLY A 38 -4.16 15.94 1.40
C GLY A 38 -2.72 15.96 1.87
N PHE A 39 -2.12 17.12 2.05
CA PHE A 39 -0.78 17.23 2.65
C PHE A 39 -0.95 17.40 4.16
N ASP A 40 -0.45 16.45 4.94
CA ASP A 40 -0.56 16.46 6.42
C ASP A 40 0.56 17.25 7.11
N GLY A 41 1.45 17.89 6.33
CA GLY A 41 2.64 18.57 6.81
C GLY A 41 3.94 17.78 6.59
N GLU A 42 3.83 16.48 6.28
CA GLU A 42 4.98 15.57 6.08
C GLU A 42 4.87 14.78 4.77
N ALA A 43 3.68 14.27 4.44
CA ALA A 43 3.44 13.44 3.26
C ALA A 43 2.12 13.79 2.54
N ARG A 44 2.04 13.37 1.26
CA ARG A 44 0.80 13.44 0.48
C ARG A 44 -0.06 12.21 0.78
N ARG A 45 -1.27 12.44 1.27
CA ARG A 45 -2.28 11.44 1.62
C ARG A 45 -3.39 11.40 0.57
N LEU A 46 -3.92 10.21 0.32
CA LEU A 46 -5.12 10.04 -0.46
C LEU A 46 -6.33 10.56 0.33
N LEU A 47 -7.16 11.38 -0.32
CA LEU A 47 -8.41 11.88 0.23
C LEU A 47 -9.59 11.27 -0.54
N SER A 48 -10.63 10.85 0.17
CA SER A 48 -11.95 10.59 -0.39
C SER A 48 -12.92 11.67 0.04
N CYS A 49 -13.93 11.94 -0.77
CA CYS A 49 -14.99 12.88 -0.45
C CYS A 49 -16.28 12.11 -0.15
N SER A 50 -16.93 12.40 0.97
CA SER A 50 -18.27 11.89 1.25
C SER A 50 -19.31 12.55 0.35
N LEU A 51 -20.50 11.96 0.23
CA LEU A 51 -21.62 12.58 -0.49
C LEU A 51 -22.02 13.96 0.05
N GLY A 52 -21.68 14.26 1.31
CA GLY A 52 -21.92 15.56 1.94
C GLY A 52 -20.80 16.59 1.75
N GLY A 53 -19.73 16.24 1.02
CA GLY A 53 -18.60 17.14 0.78
C GLY A 53 -17.49 17.11 1.84
N SER A 54 -17.53 16.17 2.80
CA SER A 54 -16.44 16.02 3.78
C SER A 54 -15.28 15.22 3.19
N LEU A 55 -14.06 15.71 3.34
CA LEU A 55 -12.85 15.00 2.92
C LEU A 55 -12.36 14.08 4.04
N HIS A 56 -12.09 12.82 3.72
CA HIS A 56 -11.56 11.81 4.63
C HIS A 56 -10.22 11.31 4.08
N SER A 57 -9.20 11.20 4.93
CA SER A 57 -8.02 10.42 4.57
C SER A 57 -8.43 8.96 4.42
N ILE A 58 -8.07 8.34 3.30
CA ILE A 58 -8.30 6.93 3.05
C ILE A 58 -7.00 6.16 3.12
N ALA A 59 -7.06 4.97 3.71
CA ALA A 59 -6.04 3.97 3.49
C ALA A 59 -6.07 3.56 2.01
N PRO A 60 -4.92 3.37 1.35
CA PRO A 60 -4.89 2.90 -0.03
C PRO A 60 -5.51 1.50 -0.13
N THR A 61 -5.94 1.10 -1.33
CA THR A 61 -6.70 -0.14 -1.48
C THR A 61 -5.76 -1.33 -1.29
N ALA A 62 -6.16 -2.32 -0.50
CA ALA A 62 -5.43 -3.57 -0.38
C ALA A 62 -5.28 -4.25 -1.74
N ALA A 63 -4.03 -4.46 -2.16
CA ALA A 63 -3.71 -5.04 -3.45
C ALA A 63 -3.41 -6.53 -3.35
N ALA A 64 -2.66 -6.96 -2.32
CA ALA A 64 -2.30 -8.36 -2.12
C ALA A 64 -1.83 -8.64 -0.68
N PHE A 65 -1.98 -9.90 -0.26
CA PHE A 65 -1.29 -10.47 0.90
C PHE A 65 -0.18 -11.40 0.40
N ILE A 66 1.05 -11.17 0.86
CA ILE A 66 2.23 -11.98 0.55
C ILE A 66 2.65 -12.70 1.82
N ASN A 67 2.59 -14.03 1.81
CA ASN A 67 3.05 -14.85 2.92
C ASN A 67 4.43 -15.41 2.58
N THR A 68 5.46 -14.85 3.21
CA THR A 68 6.82 -15.36 3.09
C THR A 68 7.07 -16.34 4.21
N VAL A 69 7.45 -17.57 3.86
CA VAL A 69 7.86 -18.61 4.81
C VAL A 69 9.35 -18.81 4.62
N SER A 70 10.09 -18.75 5.71
CA SER A 70 11.52 -19.01 5.67
C SER A 70 11.78 -20.50 5.41
N THR A 71 12.66 -20.78 4.44
CA THR A 71 13.18 -22.08 4.06
C THR A 71 14.46 -22.47 4.80
N GLY A 72 15.17 -21.51 5.42
CA GLY A 72 16.41 -21.74 6.15
C GLY A 72 16.67 -20.68 7.22
N ALA A 73 17.52 -20.94 8.19
CA ALA A 73 17.85 -19.94 9.20
C ALA A 73 18.59 -18.74 8.57
N ASN A 74 18.38 -17.53 9.12
CA ASN A 74 18.99 -16.28 8.68
C ASN A 74 18.73 -15.98 7.19
N GLU A 75 17.46 -15.99 6.81
CA GLU A 75 17.07 -15.81 5.41
C GLU A 75 16.75 -14.37 5.07
N ASP A 76 17.46 -13.86 4.07
CA ASP A 76 17.18 -12.58 3.42
C ASP A 76 16.02 -12.70 2.45
N VAL A 77 15.02 -11.84 2.60
CA VAL A 77 13.87 -11.76 1.73
C VAL A 77 13.87 -10.40 1.05
N THR A 78 13.92 -10.43 -0.28
CA THR A 78 13.78 -9.25 -1.13
C THR A 78 12.57 -9.38 -2.04
N PHE A 79 12.02 -8.25 -2.47
CA PHE A 79 10.82 -8.22 -3.32
C PHE A 79 11.13 -7.70 -4.72
N THR A 80 10.27 -8.04 -5.67
CA THR A 80 10.34 -7.52 -7.05
C THR A 80 9.68 -6.16 -7.19
N ALA A 81 9.98 -5.45 -8.29
CA ALA A 81 9.44 -4.12 -8.58
C ALA A 81 7.92 -4.13 -8.65
N GLN A 82 7.27 -3.51 -7.67
CA GLN A 82 5.82 -3.46 -7.60
C GLN A 82 5.40 -2.13 -6.97
N ALA A 83 4.63 -1.34 -7.71
CA ALA A 83 4.07 -0.08 -7.23
C ALA A 83 3.27 -0.33 -5.94
N THR A 84 3.53 0.50 -4.93
CA THR A 84 2.95 0.37 -3.59
C THR A 84 2.76 1.77 -3.01
N SER A 85 1.78 1.93 -2.13
CA SER A 85 1.56 3.18 -1.39
C SER A 85 1.88 3.00 0.09
N GLU A 86 1.42 1.89 0.68
CA GLU A 86 1.70 1.48 2.05
C GLU A 86 1.89 -0.04 2.13
N VAL A 87 2.67 -0.47 3.11
CA VAL A 87 2.81 -1.88 3.49
C VAL A 87 2.51 -2.03 4.97
N MET A 88 1.89 -3.14 5.32
CA MET A 88 1.83 -3.61 6.69
C MET A 88 2.51 -4.97 6.75
N ILE A 89 3.53 -5.10 7.59
CA ILE A 89 4.25 -6.35 7.81
C ILE A 89 3.88 -6.87 9.19
N MET A 90 3.56 -8.15 9.27
CA MET A 90 3.26 -8.84 10.51
C MET A 90 4.11 -10.10 10.63
N ALA A 91 4.79 -10.27 11.76
CA ALA A 91 5.41 -11.54 12.12
C ALA A 91 4.32 -12.53 12.56
N ASN A 92 4.34 -13.75 12.06
CA ASN A 92 3.32 -14.73 12.44
C ASN A 92 3.39 -15.01 13.94
N LYS A 93 2.23 -15.06 14.59
CA LYS A 93 2.12 -15.30 16.05
C LYS A 93 2.74 -16.62 16.53
N ASN A 94 2.96 -17.57 15.62
CA ASN A 94 3.57 -18.87 15.92
C ASN A 94 5.07 -18.89 15.58
N ASN A 95 5.67 -17.76 15.21
CA ASN A 95 7.11 -17.67 15.01
C ASN A 95 7.84 -17.97 16.32
N THR A 96 9.02 -18.55 16.19
CA THR A 96 9.88 -18.91 17.33
C THR A 96 11.13 -18.05 17.41
N GLY A 97 11.46 -17.32 16.35
CA GLY A 97 12.42 -16.23 16.36
C GLY A 97 11.87 -14.96 15.71
N ASP A 98 12.81 -14.09 15.37
CA ASP A 98 12.52 -12.70 15.07
C ASP A 98 12.44 -12.43 13.57
N VAL A 99 11.69 -11.40 13.20
CA VAL A 99 11.66 -10.84 11.85
C VAL A 99 12.19 -9.42 11.89
N TRP A 100 13.27 -9.15 11.18
CA TRP A 100 13.84 -7.81 11.04
C TRP A 100 13.38 -7.18 9.74
N VAL A 101 12.99 -5.91 9.80
CA VAL A 101 12.46 -5.13 8.69
C VAL A 101 13.36 -3.93 8.43
N ASN A 102 13.80 -3.74 7.19
CA ASN A 102 14.57 -2.56 6.81
C ASN A 102 14.11 -1.98 5.47
N ILE A 103 14.44 -0.71 5.21
CA ILE A 103 14.08 0.03 4.00
C ILE A 103 15.36 0.51 3.31
N ASP A 104 15.46 0.31 1.99
CA ASP A 104 16.57 0.71 1.11
C ASP A 104 17.95 0.09 1.44
N ALA A 105 18.01 -0.81 2.42
CA ALA A 105 19.19 -1.55 2.80
C ALA A 105 18.81 -2.96 3.26
N ALA A 106 19.78 -3.88 3.26
CA ALA A 106 19.60 -5.22 3.78
C ALA A 106 19.15 -5.16 5.26
N ALA A 107 18.18 -5.99 5.62
CA ALA A 107 17.83 -6.23 7.01
C ALA A 107 18.81 -7.28 7.57
N ALA A 108 19.15 -7.17 8.85
CA ALA A 108 19.95 -8.16 9.55
C ALA A 108 19.60 -8.12 11.04
N VAL A 109 20.12 -9.08 11.82
CA VAL A 109 20.08 -8.99 13.28
C VAL A 109 20.68 -7.65 13.72
N ASP A 110 19.97 -6.96 14.62
CA ASP A 110 20.33 -5.63 15.12
C ASP A 110 20.40 -4.52 14.05
N THR A 111 19.89 -4.76 12.84
CA THR A 111 19.87 -3.79 11.74
C THR A 111 18.47 -3.68 11.13
N GLY A 112 17.72 -2.68 11.59
CA GLY A 112 16.36 -2.39 11.15
C GLY A 112 15.37 -2.34 12.32
N TRP A 113 14.09 -2.50 12.01
CA TRP A 113 13.02 -2.62 12.98
C TRP A 113 12.76 -4.09 13.31
N LEU A 114 12.76 -4.42 14.59
CA LEU A 114 12.46 -5.75 15.10
C LEU A 114 10.95 -5.99 15.18
N LEU A 115 10.50 -7.15 14.74
CA LEU A 115 9.16 -7.67 14.98
C LEU A 115 9.27 -9.02 15.71
N ASP A 116 8.78 -9.05 16.95
CA ASP A 116 8.59 -10.28 17.71
C ASP A 116 7.36 -11.04 17.19
N ALA A 117 7.19 -12.30 17.63
CA ALA A 117 6.05 -13.13 17.20
C ALA A 117 4.69 -12.46 17.49
N GLY A 118 3.95 -12.13 16.43
CA GLY A 118 2.65 -11.47 16.50
C GLY A 118 2.69 -9.95 16.36
N ASP A 119 3.87 -9.34 16.37
CA ASP A 119 4.03 -7.91 16.15
C ASP A 119 3.82 -7.53 14.69
N ASN A 120 3.50 -6.24 14.50
CA ASN A 120 3.29 -5.67 13.19
C ASN A 120 3.82 -4.23 13.12
N ILE A 121 4.16 -3.82 11.91
CA ILE A 121 4.52 -2.44 11.56
C ILE A 121 3.83 -2.04 10.26
N GLN A 122 3.41 -0.78 10.18
CA GLN A 122 2.90 -0.15 8.97
C GLN A 122 3.88 0.91 8.49
N LEU A 123 4.20 0.90 7.20
CA LEU A 123 5.17 1.78 6.56
C LEU A 123 4.61 2.33 5.26
N SER A 124 4.93 3.57 4.93
CA SER A 124 4.63 4.15 3.62
C SER A 124 5.85 4.00 2.71
N ILE A 125 5.75 3.15 1.69
CA ILE A 125 6.78 2.94 0.67
C ILE A 125 6.16 3.01 -0.72
N ASN A 126 6.91 3.53 -1.68
CA ASN A 126 6.44 3.74 -3.07
C ASN A 126 6.72 2.55 -4.01
N ASP A 127 7.58 1.60 -3.60
CA ASP A 127 7.93 0.39 -4.37
C ASP A 127 8.32 -0.72 -3.40
N MET A 128 7.80 -1.94 -3.61
CA MET A 128 8.12 -3.12 -2.80
C MET A 128 9.61 -3.46 -2.76
N ARG A 129 10.39 -3.14 -3.81
CA ARG A 129 11.84 -3.41 -3.82
C ARG A 129 12.61 -2.72 -2.71
N ARG A 130 12.05 -1.66 -2.14
CA ARG A 130 12.66 -0.92 -1.04
C ARG A 130 12.58 -1.69 0.27
N LEU A 131 11.61 -2.60 0.40
CA LEU A 131 11.42 -3.42 1.59
C LEU A 131 12.40 -4.59 1.58
N ASN A 132 13.09 -4.80 2.70
CA ASN A 132 13.96 -5.94 2.92
C ASN A 132 13.57 -6.57 4.27
N LEU A 133 13.45 -7.90 4.30
CA LEU A 133 13.19 -8.63 5.53
C LEU A 133 14.33 -9.60 5.80
N PHE A 134 14.60 -9.85 7.07
CA PHE A 134 15.51 -10.88 7.51
C PHE A 134 14.83 -11.74 8.56
N ILE A 135 14.66 -13.03 8.26
CA ILE A 135 13.96 -13.99 9.13
C ILE A 135 14.99 -14.88 9.79
N VAL A 136 15.07 -14.83 11.12
CA VAL A 136 16.14 -15.50 11.88
C VAL A 136 15.99 -17.02 11.85
N THR A 137 14.77 -17.53 12.05
CA THR A 137 14.51 -18.96 12.24
C THR A 137 13.85 -19.60 11.02
N SER A 138 14.31 -20.79 10.64
CA SER A 138 13.69 -21.57 9.56
C SER A 138 12.24 -21.94 9.90
N GLY A 139 11.34 -21.82 8.93
CA GLY A 139 9.91 -22.10 9.08
C GLY A 139 9.09 -20.95 9.65
N ASP A 140 9.73 -19.91 10.17
CA ASP A 140 9.06 -18.67 10.59
C ASP A 140 8.53 -17.90 9.37
N LYS A 141 7.54 -17.05 9.61
CA LYS A 141 6.74 -16.43 8.56
C LYS A 141 6.59 -14.93 8.78
N ALA A 142 6.66 -14.20 7.68
CA ALA A 142 6.29 -12.80 7.59
C ALA A 142 5.10 -12.65 6.64
N ILE A 143 4.07 -11.95 7.09
CA ILE A 143 2.85 -11.66 6.32
C ILE A 143 2.91 -10.19 5.93
N THR A 144 2.95 -9.91 4.63
CA THR A 144 3.01 -8.54 4.10
C THR A 144 1.71 -8.22 3.36
N LEU A 145 0.97 -7.25 3.85
CA LEU A 145 -0.11 -6.59 3.12
C LEU A 145 0.48 -5.46 2.29
N ARG A 146 0.25 -5.48 0.98
CA ARG A 146 0.61 -4.41 0.05
C ARG A 146 -0.64 -3.64 -0.36
N THR A 147 -0.56 -2.31 -0.41
CA THR A 147 -1.64 -1.44 -0.91
C THR A 147 -1.23 -0.67 -2.17
N VAL A 148 -2.21 -0.28 -2.99
CA VAL A 148 -2.04 0.58 -4.17
C VAL A 148 -3.06 1.70 -4.21
#